data_AF-N9PNJ1-F1
#
_entry.id   AF-N9PNJ1-F1
#
_cell.length_a   1.000
_cell.length_b   1.000
_cell.length_c   1.000
_cell.angle_alpha   90.00
_cell.angle_beta   90.00
_cell.angle_gamma   90.00
#
_symmetry.space_group_name_H-M   'P 1'
#
loop_
_entity.id
_entity.type
_entity.pdbx_description
1 polymer ?
#
loop_
_entity_poly.entity_id
_entity_poly.type
_entity_poly.pdbx_seq_one_letter_code
_entity_poly.pdbx_strand_id
1 'polypeptide(L)'
;MQPMIFLSITLALTLTGCVGNMNPTGGNSSPNYPYYVTQQPMLVKKIYVPAGTTLIYEEQYFKQGKQPEIMSENKLTDIRLPIGQSIDWGGVPVTMISQFFNSAMRGYSVHADFKKLDANKRTRFSQLWQRCNDDLGISIKDRKDWSFNKANIADVQSCSGLYQRYFKNIQEQQQFLDLMYSELMKVNDQ
;
A
#
# COMPACT_ATOMS: atom_id res chain seq x y z
N MET A 1 73.42 -19.06 -36.33
CA MET A 1 73.12 -17.84 -35.54
C MET A 1 71.63 -17.83 -35.26
N GLN A 2 71.26 -17.63 -33.99
CA GLN A 2 69.97 -17.99 -33.35
C GLN A 2 68.72 -17.39 -33.99
N PRO A 3 67.56 -18.06 -33.92
CA PRO A 3 66.29 -17.48 -34.35
C PRO A 3 65.73 -16.53 -33.29
N MET A 4 65.31 -15.33 -33.72
CA MET A 4 64.54 -14.36 -32.92
C MET A 4 63.16 -14.93 -32.60
N ILE A 5 62.90 -15.22 -31.33
CA ILE A 5 61.57 -15.55 -30.81
C ILE A 5 60.84 -14.22 -30.58
N PHE A 6 59.87 -13.90 -31.44
CA PHE A 6 58.92 -12.80 -31.20
C PHE A 6 57.90 -13.25 -30.14
N LEU A 7 58.05 -12.74 -28.92
CA LEU A 7 57.10 -12.92 -27.84
C LEU A 7 55.90 -11.99 -28.07
N SER A 8 54.83 -12.51 -28.69
CA SER A 8 53.55 -11.78 -28.80
C SER A 8 52.86 -11.82 -27.43
N ILE A 9 52.89 -10.71 -26.70
CA ILE A 9 52.15 -10.55 -25.45
C ILE A 9 50.69 -10.24 -25.82
N THR A 10 49.85 -11.26 -25.89
CA THR A 10 48.40 -11.10 -25.89
C THR A 10 47.94 -10.68 -24.50
N LEU A 11 47.66 -9.38 -24.33
CA LEU A 11 47.05 -8.84 -23.13
C LEU A 11 45.56 -9.24 -23.10
N ALA A 12 45.27 -10.38 -22.46
CA ALA A 12 43.91 -10.79 -22.18
C ALA A 12 43.32 -9.86 -21.12
N LEU A 13 42.55 -8.85 -21.56
CA LEU A 13 41.66 -8.08 -20.69
C LEU A 13 40.58 -9.04 -20.18
N THR A 14 40.83 -9.65 -19.02
CA THR A 14 39.78 -10.30 -18.25
C THR A 14 38.82 -9.20 -17.79
N LEU A 15 37.74 -8.98 -18.54
CA LEU A 15 36.57 -8.32 -18.00
C LEU A 15 36.09 -9.20 -16.85
N THR A 16 36.50 -8.85 -15.63
CA THR A 16 35.76 -9.23 -14.43
C THR A 16 34.41 -8.58 -14.57
N GLY A 17 33.46 -9.29 -15.18
CA GLY A 17 32.07 -8.92 -15.14
C GLY A 17 31.75 -8.70 -13.67
N CYS A 18 31.42 -7.46 -13.31
CA CYS A 18 30.81 -7.20 -12.03
C CYS A 18 29.57 -8.08 -12.00
N VAL A 19 29.63 -9.19 -11.26
CA VAL A 19 28.48 -10.00 -10.94
C VAL A 19 27.65 -9.10 -10.03
N GLY A 20 26.86 -8.23 -10.67
CA GLY A 20 25.88 -7.40 -10.00
C GLY A 20 24.99 -8.34 -9.23
N ASN A 21 24.99 -8.17 -7.92
CA ASN A 21 24.17 -8.90 -6.98
C ASN A 21 22.72 -8.92 -7.50
N MET A 22 22.29 -10.06 -8.08
CA MET A 22 20.94 -10.26 -8.59
C MET A 22 20.00 -10.56 -7.42
N ASN A 23 19.86 -9.60 -6.52
CA ASN A 23 18.72 -9.55 -5.62
C ASN A 23 17.61 -8.76 -6.34
N PRO A 24 16.43 -9.35 -6.65
CA PRO A 24 15.34 -8.63 -7.32
C PRO A 24 14.85 -7.40 -6.55
N THR A 25 15.30 -7.19 -5.30
CA THR A 25 15.01 -6.00 -4.48
C THR A 25 16.13 -4.97 -4.37
N GLY A 26 17.27 -5.10 -5.06
CA GLY A 26 18.28 -4.05 -5.16
C GLY A 26 18.73 -3.44 -3.82
N GLY A 27 19.75 -4.02 -3.18
CA GLY A 27 20.38 -3.43 -1.99
C GLY A 27 19.58 -3.63 -0.70
N ASN A 28 20.28 -4.02 0.36
CA ASN A 28 19.70 -4.48 1.63
C ASN A 28 19.15 -3.36 2.53
N SER A 29 18.84 -2.19 1.97
CA SER A 29 18.35 -1.02 2.69
C SER A 29 16.92 -0.72 2.27
N SER A 30 15.98 -0.77 3.22
CA SER A 30 14.63 -0.23 3.01
C SER A 30 14.74 1.21 2.50
N PRO A 31 14.04 1.60 1.42
CA PRO A 31 14.16 2.95 0.87
C PRO A 31 13.77 3.99 1.93
N ASN A 32 14.55 5.06 2.05
CA ASN A 32 14.27 6.17 2.95
C ASN A 32 13.27 7.15 2.32
N TYR A 33 12.04 6.67 2.10
CA TYR A 33 10.98 7.45 1.47
C TYR A 33 10.72 8.76 2.22
N PRO A 34 10.42 9.85 1.50
CA PRO A 34 10.03 11.10 2.14
C PRO A 34 8.70 10.92 2.89
N TYR A 35 8.61 11.50 4.09
CA TYR A 35 7.40 11.46 4.90
C TYR A 35 7.18 12.77 5.67
N TYR A 36 5.93 13.06 6.01
CA TYR A 36 5.54 14.20 6.84
C TYR A 36 4.71 13.71 8.03
N VAL A 37 4.92 14.30 9.21
CA VAL A 37 4.10 14.03 10.40
C VAL A 37 3.20 15.22 10.64
N THR A 38 1.88 15.00 10.61
CA THR A 38 0.88 16.06 10.80
C THR A 38 1.01 16.70 12.17
N GLN A 39 1.03 18.03 12.26
CA GLN A 39 1.13 18.76 13.54
C GLN A 39 -0.22 19.04 14.20
N GLN A 40 -1.29 19.06 13.40
CA GLN A 40 -2.67 19.27 13.82
C GLN A 40 -3.59 18.33 13.03
N PRO A 41 -4.81 18.04 13.52
CA PRO A 41 -5.80 17.31 12.73
C PRO A 41 -6.06 18.01 11.40
N MET A 42 -6.10 17.26 10.31
CA MET A 42 -6.29 17.84 8.97
C MET A 42 -6.94 16.85 8.00
N LEU A 43 -7.42 17.38 6.88
CA LEU A 43 -7.98 16.57 5.80
C LEU A 43 -6.87 16.11 4.85
N VAL A 44 -6.80 14.79 4.60
CA VAL A 44 -5.87 14.17 3.64
C VAL A 44 -6.64 13.12 2.85
N LYS A 45 -6.61 13.14 1.51
CA LYS A 45 -7.38 12.19 0.66
C LYS A 45 -8.87 12.11 1.02
N LYS A 46 -9.45 13.25 1.43
CA LYS A 46 -10.81 13.40 1.97
C LYS A 46 -11.08 12.65 3.29
N ILE A 47 -10.04 12.32 4.04
CA ILE A 47 -10.12 11.69 5.35
C ILE A 47 -9.63 12.69 6.40
N TYR A 48 -10.41 12.90 7.46
CA TYR A 48 -9.92 13.65 8.62
C TYR A 48 -8.97 12.76 9.42
N VAL A 49 -7.68 13.11 9.44
CA VAL A 49 -6.65 12.40 10.19
C VAL A 49 -6.25 13.20 11.44
N PRO A 50 -5.94 12.54 12.57
CA PRO A 50 -5.48 13.22 13.78
C PRO A 50 -4.03 13.71 13.64
N ALA A 51 -3.64 14.62 14.54
CA ALA A 51 -2.23 15.01 14.70
C ALA A 51 -1.34 13.78 15.00
N GLY A 52 -0.08 13.83 14.59
CA GLY A 52 0.87 12.72 14.67
C GLY A 52 0.75 11.66 13.56
N THR A 53 -0.21 11.79 12.64
CA THR A 53 -0.32 10.90 11.47
C THR A 53 0.91 11.04 10.58
N THR A 54 1.50 9.90 10.19
CA THR A 54 2.61 9.85 9.23
C THR A 54 2.08 9.67 7.82
N LEU A 55 2.35 10.65 6.98
CA LEU A 55 2.07 10.65 5.54
C LEU A 55 3.34 10.26 4.79
N ILE A 56 3.35 9.13 4.10
CA ILE A 56 4.51 8.65 3.33
C ILE A 56 4.24 8.88 1.85
N TYR A 57 5.26 9.33 1.12
CA TYR A 57 5.18 9.63 -0.30
C TYR A 57 6.11 8.72 -1.11
N GLU A 58 5.81 8.57 -2.40
CA GLU A 58 6.69 7.89 -3.34
C GLU A 58 8.09 8.53 -3.37
N GLU A 59 9.07 7.74 -3.83
CA GLU A 59 10.43 8.22 -4.02
C GLU A 59 10.47 9.43 -4.96
N GLN A 60 11.23 10.44 -4.57
CA GLN A 60 11.46 11.63 -5.37
C GLN A 60 12.94 12.01 -5.33
N TYR A 61 13.44 12.51 -6.45
CA TYR A 61 14.81 13.03 -6.53
C TYR A 61 15.05 14.06 -5.42
N PHE A 62 16.13 13.84 -4.65
CA PHE A 62 16.58 14.72 -3.57
C PHE A 62 15.62 14.88 -2.37
N LYS A 63 14.62 14.00 -2.22
CA LYS A 63 13.70 14.01 -1.06
C LYS A 63 13.74 12.67 -0.36
N GLN A 64 14.20 12.68 0.89
CA GLN A 64 14.31 11.50 1.73
C GLN A 64 14.00 11.84 3.19
N GLY A 65 13.46 10.87 3.93
CA GLY A 65 13.17 11.02 5.36
C GLY A 65 12.13 12.08 5.70
N LYS A 66 12.18 12.61 6.93
CA LYS A 66 11.19 13.56 7.43
C LYS A 66 11.27 14.89 6.66
N GLN A 67 10.13 15.34 6.15
CA GLN A 67 9.97 16.62 5.50
C GLN A 67 9.43 17.66 6.48
N PRO A 68 9.84 18.95 6.34
CA PRO A 68 9.37 20.02 7.21
C PRO A 68 7.92 20.41 6.93
N GLU A 69 7.45 20.19 5.71
CA GLU A 69 6.12 20.58 5.24
C GLU A 69 5.42 19.40 4.54
N ILE A 70 4.09 19.48 4.47
CA ILE A 70 3.28 18.51 3.75
C ILE A 70 3.60 18.56 2.25
N MET A 71 3.63 17.40 1.60
CA MET A 71 3.88 17.29 0.17
C MET A 71 2.57 17.03 -0.60
N SER A 72 2.65 16.99 -1.92
CA SER A 72 1.48 16.73 -2.78
C SER A 72 0.85 15.36 -2.50
N GLU A 73 -0.46 15.35 -2.23
CA GLU A 73 -1.23 14.10 -2.06
C GLU A 73 -1.23 13.20 -3.30
N ASN A 74 -0.94 13.72 -4.50
CA ASN A 74 -0.82 12.90 -5.70
C ASN A 74 0.34 11.89 -5.61
N LYS A 75 1.29 12.16 -4.71
CA LYS A 75 2.49 11.36 -4.45
C LYS A 75 2.36 10.54 -3.17
N LEU A 76 1.26 10.66 -2.46
CA LEU A 76 1.02 9.96 -1.18
C LEU A 76 0.79 8.47 -1.44
N THR A 77 1.59 7.64 -0.76
CA THR A 77 1.49 6.18 -0.79
C THR A 77 0.86 5.64 0.48
N ASP A 78 1.11 6.24 1.65
CA ASP A 78 0.60 5.73 2.91
C ASP A 78 0.07 6.83 3.82
N ILE A 79 -1.04 6.53 4.49
CA ILE A 79 -1.53 7.24 5.68
C ILE A 79 -1.39 6.27 6.85
N ARG A 80 -0.51 6.57 7.81
CA ARG A 80 -0.27 5.75 9.00
C ARG A 80 -0.63 6.53 10.25
N LEU A 81 -1.65 6.08 10.97
CA LEU A 81 -2.11 6.77 12.18
C LEU A 81 -1.15 6.57 13.36
N PRO A 82 -1.17 7.48 14.34
CA PRO A 82 -0.40 7.31 15.57
C PRO A 82 -0.73 5.98 16.27
N ILE A 83 0.26 5.43 16.97
CA ILE A 83 0.06 4.23 17.81
C ILE A 83 -1.10 4.48 18.79
N GLY A 84 -2.01 3.53 18.88
CA GLY A 84 -3.18 3.63 19.77
C GLY A 84 -4.33 4.46 19.21
N GLN A 85 -4.17 5.15 18.08
CA GLN A 85 -5.25 5.88 17.41
C GLN A 85 -5.83 5.10 16.23
N SER A 86 -7.05 5.44 15.83
CA SER A 86 -7.75 4.89 14.69
C SER A 86 -8.75 5.93 14.17
N ILE A 87 -9.11 5.83 12.89
CA ILE A 87 -10.25 6.54 12.31
C ILE A 87 -11.36 5.55 12.00
N ASP A 88 -12.60 6.02 11.90
CA ASP A 88 -13.71 5.23 11.38
C ASP A 88 -13.64 5.17 9.85
N TRP A 89 -13.66 3.96 9.29
CA TRP A 89 -13.81 3.73 7.86
C TRP A 89 -14.91 2.68 7.66
N GLY A 90 -16.12 3.12 7.32
CA GLY A 90 -17.27 2.25 7.12
C GLY A 90 -17.72 1.52 8.38
N GLY A 91 -17.62 2.18 9.55
CA GLY A 91 -17.91 1.62 10.86
C GLY A 91 -16.79 0.76 11.45
N VAL A 92 -15.65 0.64 10.75
CA VAL A 92 -14.50 -0.16 11.20
C VAL A 92 -13.34 0.77 11.61
N PRO A 93 -12.77 0.60 12.81
CA PRO A 93 -11.55 1.31 13.19
C PRO A 93 -10.38 0.88 12.31
N VAL A 94 -9.74 1.83 11.63
CA VAL A 94 -8.56 1.58 10.78
C VAL A 94 -7.37 2.38 11.26
N THR A 95 -6.18 1.82 11.08
CA THR A 95 -4.90 2.38 11.56
C THR A 95 -3.98 2.79 10.42
N MET A 96 -4.19 2.24 9.23
CA MET A 96 -3.37 2.52 8.06
C MET A 96 -4.15 2.34 6.77
N ILE A 97 -3.86 3.18 5.79
CA ILE A 97 -4.30 3.03 4.39
C ILE A 97 -3.07 3.16 3.51
N SER A 98 -2.83 2.19 2.62
CA SER A 98 -1.66 2.14 1.76
C SER A 98 -2.07 1.94 0.31
N GLN A 99 -1.57 2.77 -0.60
CA GLN A 99 -1.78 2.62 -2.03
C GLN A 99 -1.29 1.25 -2.49
N PHE A 100 -1.97 0.65 -3.46
CA PHE A 100 -1.47 -0.57 -4.07
C PHE A 100 -0.08 -0.36 -4.67
N PHE A 101 0.82 -1.30 -4.40
CA PHE A 101 2.20 -1.28 -4.92
C PHE A 101 2.24 -1.25 -6.46
N ASN A 102 1.32 -1.96 -7.12
CA ASN A 102 1.16 -1.86 -8.57
C ASN A 102 0.42 -0.56 -8.92
N SER A 103 1.17 0.44 -9.40
CA SER A 103 0.64 1.76 -9.76
C SER A 103 -0.41 1.73 -10.89
N ALA A 104 -0.44 0.68 -11.71
CA ALA A 104 -1.48 0.46 -12.72
C ALA A 104 -2.84 0.14 -12.08
N MET A 105 -2.85 -0.49 -10.91
CA MET A 105 -4.07 -0.71 -10.13
C MET A 105 -4.48 0.60 -9.47
N ARG A 106 -5.79 0.89 -9.53
CA ARG A 106 -6.39 2.09 -8.95
C ARG A 106 -7.04 1.74 -7.63
N GLY A 107 -6.31 1.86 -6.54
CA GLY A 107 -6.84 1.50 -5.23
C GLY A 107 -5.81 1.54 -4.11
N TYR A 108 -6.22 1.01 -2.96
CA TYR A 108 -5.46 0.97 -1.73
C TYR A 108 -5.88 -0.22 -0.85
N SER A 109 -4.96 -0.67 -0.02
CA SER A 109 -5.19 -1.57 1.10
C SER A 109 -5.58 -0.77 2.34
N VAL A 110 -6.59 -1.26 3.06
CA VAL A 110 -7.05 -0.69 4.33
C VAL A 110 -6.74 -1.68 5.45
N HIS A 111 -6.11 -1.20 6.53
CA HIS A 111 -5.73 -2.03 7.68
C HIS A 111 -6.61 -1.72 8.89
N ALA A 112 -7.43 -2.68 9.27
CA ALA A 112 -8.35 -2.56 10.41
C ALA A 112 -7.68 -2.92 11.74
N ASP A 113 -8.14 -2.28 12.81
CA ASP A 113 -7.89 -2.68 14.19
C ASP A 113 -9.19 -3.19 14.83
N PHE A 114 -9.52 -4.45 14.54
CA PHE A 114 -10.73 -5.10 15.06
C PHE A 114 -10.75 -5.24 16.58
N LYS A 115 -9.63 -5.05 17.29
CA LYS A 115 -9.61 -5.03 18.76
C LYS A 115 -10.33 -3.80 19.31
N LYS A 116 -10.39 -2.71 18.54
CA LYS A 116 -11.12 -1.48 18.87
C LYS A 116 -12.55 -1.45 18.33
N LEU A 117 -12.98 -2.48 17.59
CA LEU A 117 -14.33 -2.53 17.05
C LEU A 117 -15.31 -2.93 18.15
N ASP A 118 -16.17 -1.98 18.54
CA ASP A 118 -17.29 -2.20 19.44
C ASP A 118 -18.20 -3.33 18.90
N ALA A 119 -18.53 -4.28 19.77
CA ALA A 119 -19.43 -5.39 19.44
C ALA A 119 -20.78 -4.91 18.89
N ASN A 120 -21.29 -3.78 19.40
CA ASN A 120 -22.57 -3.21 18.98
C ASN A 120 -22.51 -2.52 17.60
N LYS A 121 -21.31 -2.22 17.11
CA LYS A 121 -21.09 -1.62 15.77
C LYS A 121 -20.76 -2.66 14.70
N ARG A 122 -20.69 -3.96 15.05
CA ARG A 122 -20.37 -5.02 14.10
C ARG A 122 -21.47 -5.16 13.06
N THR A 123 -21.09 -4.99 11.81
CA THR A 123 -21.94 -5.25 10.64
C THR A 123 -21.56 -6.60 10.03
N ARG A 124 -22.38 -7.08 9.09
CA ARG A 124 -22.01 -8.27 8.30
C ARG A 124 -20.73 -8.03 7.51
N PHE A 125 -20.55 -6.83 6.96
CA PHE A 125 -19.32 -6.41 6.29
C PHE A 125 -18.10 -6.54 7.21
N SER A 126 -18.13 -5.93 8.40
CA SER A 126 -16.99 -5.99 9.32
C SER A 126 -16.68 -7.41 9.79
N GLN A 127 -17.70 -8.26 9.95
CA GLN A 127 -17.53 -9.67 10.30
C GLN A 127 -16.85 -10.47 9.17
N LEU A 128 -17.19 -10.20 7.91
CA LEU A 128 -16.55 -10.85 6.77
C LEU A 128 -15.09 -10.41 6.64
N TRP A 129 -14.82 -9.11 6.76
CA TRP A 129 -13.47 -8.57 6.71
C TRP A 129 -12.61 -9.12 7.86
N GLN A 130 -13.13 -9.16 9.09
CA GLN A 130 -12.39 -9.71 10.23
C GLN A 130 -11.95 -11.17 10.01
N ARG A 131 -12.74 -11.98 9.28
CA ARG A 131 -12.39 -13.38 8.97
C ARG A 131 -11.20 -13.51 8.02
N CYS A 132 -10.91 -12.49 7.23
CA CYS A 132 -9.71 -12.50 6.38
C CYS A 132 -8.43 -12.42 7.20
N ASN A 133 -8.52 -11.91 8.44
CA ASN A 133 -7.41 -11.73 9.37
C ASN A 133 -6.24 -10.92 8.78
N ASP A 134 -6.56 -9.93 7.93
CA ASP A 134 -5.58 -9.11 7.21
C ASP A 134 -6.24 -7.83 6.64
N ASP A 135 -5.52 -7.10 5.80
CA ASP A 135 -6.00 -5.93 5.08
C ASP A 135 -7.08 -6.22 4.02
N LEU A 136 -7.82 -5.17 3.68
CA LEU A 136 -8.83 -5.17 2.63
C LEU A 136 -8.35 -4.31 1.46
N GLY A 137 -8.21 -4.91 0.28
CA GLY A 137 -7.91 -4.19 -0.94
C GLY A 137 -9.15 -3.60 -1.58
N ILE A 138 -9.15 -2.29 -1.78
CA ILE A 138 -10.25 -1.52 -2.36
C ILE A 138 -9.82 -0.90 -3.67
N SER A 139 -10.59 -1.12 -4.74
CA SER A 139 -10.45 -0.36 -5.99
C SER A 139 -11.38 0.84 -6.02
N ILE A 140 -10.96 1.91 -6.71
CA ILE A 140 -11.63 3.21 -6.70
C ILE A 140 -11.71 3.87 -8.07
N LYS A 141 -12.70 4.75 -8.24
CA LYS A 141 -12.93 5.54 -9.47
C LYS A 141 -12.12 6.83 -9.50
N ASP A 142 -11.85 7.45 -8.35
CA ASP A 142 -11.07 8.68 -8.16
C ASP A 142 -9.94 8.43 -7.14
N ARG A 143 -8.70 8.72 -7.56
CA ARG A 143 -7.49 8.52 -6.74
C ARG A 143 -7.29 9.59 -5.65
N LYS A 144 -8.09 10.65 -5.67
CA LYS A 144 -8.05 11.74 -4.68
C LYS A 144 -8.85 11.44 -3.42
N ASP A 145 -9.65 10.39 -3.43
CA ASP A 145 -10.59 10.07 -2.37
C ASP A 145 -10.35 8.66 -1.84
N TRP A 146 -9.79 8.57 -0.63
CA TRP A 146 -9.53 7.29 0.04
C TRP A 146 -10.52 7.03 1.18
N SER A 147 -11.47 7.95 1.39
CA SER A 147 -12.50 7.83 2.41
C SER A 147 -13.43 6.65 2.12
N PHE A 148 -14.26 6.29 3.10
CA PHE A 148 -15.35 5.33 2.88
C PHE A 148 -16.46 6.00 2.06
N ASN A 149 -16.23 6.14 0.77
CA ASN A 149 -17.17 6.75 -0.17
C ASN A 149 -17.68 5.70 -1.13
N LYS A 150 -18.88 5.16 -0.89
CA LYS A 150 -19.51 4.13 -1.74
C LYS A 150 -19.66 4.56 -3.20
N ALA A 151 -19.80 5.85 -3.50
CA ALA A 151 -19.86 6.32 -4.88
C ALA A 151 -18.50 6.21 -5.58
N ASN A 152 -17.40 6.33 -4.83
CA ASN A 152 -16.03 6.22 -5.32
C ASN A 152 -15.49 4.78 -5.33
N ILE A 153 -15.92 3.94 -4.39
CA ILE A 153 -15.53 2.53 -4.31
C ILE A 153 -16.07 1.80 -5.54
N ALA A 154 -15.16 1.17 -6.28
CA ALA A 154 -15.49 0.42 -7.49
C ALA A 154 -15.74 -1.07 -7.20
N ASP A 155 -14.91 -1.68 -6.34
CA ASP A 155 -14.99 -3.10 -5.97
C ASP A 155 -14.04 -3.40 -4.79
N VAL A 156 -14.27 -4.53 -4.11
CA VAL A 156 -13.32 -5.16 -3.19
C VAL A 156 -12.38 -6.06 -4.01
N GLN A 157 -11.12 -5.65 -4.12
CA GLN A 157 -10.09 -6.34 -4.92
C GLN A 157 -9.46 -7.52 -4.20
N SER A 158 -9.31 -7.42 -2.89
CA SER A 158 -8.71 -8.49 -2.09
C SER A 158 -9.18 -8.43 -0.65
N CYS A 159 -9.08 -9.57 0.02
CA CYS A 159 -9.17 -9.65 1.47
C CYS A 159 -8.16 -10.70 1.92
N SER A 160 -7.05 -10.22 2.52
CA SER A 160 -5.81 -10.98 2.68
C SER A 160 -5.19 -11.51 1.37
N GLY A 161 -4.07 -12.23 1.50
CA GLY A 161 -3.48 -12.98 0.39
C GLY A 161 -4.34 -14.14 -0.13
N LEU A 162 -5.40 -14.54 0.59
CA LEU A 162 -6.23 -15.69 0.24
C LEU A 162 -7.32 -15.40 -0.79
N TYR A 163 -7.94 -14.22 -0.73
CA TYR A 163 -9.04 -13.85 -1.61
C TYR A 163 -8.60 -12.69 -2.49
N GLN A 164 -8.42 -12.93 -3.79
CA GLN A 164 -7.96 -11.88 -4.72
C GLN A 164 -8.71 -11.94 -6.05
N ARG A 165 -9.17 -10.80 -6.57
CA ARG A 165 -9.77 -10.67 -7.91
C ARG A 165 -8.82 -11.10 -9.04
N TYR A 166 -7.51 -11.15 -8.77
CA TYR A 166 -6.52 -11.69 -9.68
C TYR A 166 -6.83 -13.15 -10.09
N PHE A 167 -7.27 -14.00 -9.15
CA PHE A 167 -7.58 -15.42 -9.40
C PHE A 167 -9.02 -15.62 -9.90
N LYS A 168 -9.28 -15.17 -11.12
CA LYS A 168 -10.63 -15.16 -11.73
C LYS A 168 -11.30 -16.54 -11.84
N ASN A 169 -10.50 -17.60 -11.94
CA ASN A 169 -11.01 -18.96 -12.16
C ASN A 169 -11.37 -19.69 -10.85
N ILE A 170 -11.09 -19.10 -9.68
CA ILE A 170 -11.45 -19.69 -8.39
C ILE A 170 -12.80 -19.10 -7.96
N GLN A 171 -13.87 -19.82 -8.26
CA GLN A 171 -15.25 -19.35 -8.10
C GLN A 171 -15.55 -18.96 -6.65
N GLU A 172 -15.08 -19.73 -5.68
CA GLU A 172 -15.31 -19.48 -4.25
C GLU A 172 -14.71 -18.13 -3.83
N GLN A 173 -13.53 -17.76 -4.36
CA GLN A 173 -12.94 -16.47 -4.07
C GLN A 173 -13.74 -15.32 -4.67
N GLN A 174 -14.19 -15.47 -5.91
CA GLN A 174 -14.99 -14.43 -6.57
C GLN A 174 -16.32 -14.22 -5.83
N GLN A 175 -17.01 -15.30 -5.47
CA GLN A 175 -18.26 -15.24 -4.72
C GLN A 175 -18.08 -14.59 -3.33
N PHE A 176 -16.97 -14.90 -2.65
CA PHE A 176 -16.66 -14.29 -1.36
C PHE A 176 -16.44 -12.77 -1.50
N LEU A 177 -15.67 -12.34 -2.50
CA LEU A 177 -15.42 -10.92 -2.76
C LEU A 177 -16.68 -10.18 -3.24
N ASP A 178 -17.52 -10.82 -4.04
CA ASP A 178 -18.84 -10.28 -4.43
C ASP A 178 -19.75 -10.09 -3.22
N LEU A 179 -19.80 -11.07 -2.32
CA LEU A 179 -20.54 -10.96 -1.07
C LEU A 179 -19.98 -9.83 -0.20
N MET A 180 -18.65 -9.74 -0.08
CA MET A 180 -18.00 -8.69 0.70
C MET A 180 -18.31 -7.30 0.17
N TYR A 181 -18.22 -7.11 -1.15
CA TYR A 181 -18.58 -5.85 -1.80
C TYR A 181 -20.06 -5.52 -1.61
N SER A 182 -20.96 -6.50 -1.79
CA SER A 182 -22.39 -6.32 -1.57
C SER A 182 -22.70 -5.87 -0.13
N GLU A 183 -22.07 -6.49 0.87
CA GLU A 183 -22.24 -6.11 2.28
C GLU A 183 -21.61 -4.75 2.60
N LEU A 184 -20.47 -4.40 1.98
CA LEU A 184 -19.87 -3.07 2.08
C LEU A 184 -20.86 -2.01 1.61
N MET A 185 -21.53 -2.22 0.48
CA MET A 185 -22.47 -1.24 -0.08
C MET A 185 -23.73 -1.04 0.78
N LYS A 186 -24.05 -1.99 1.67
CA LYS A 186 -25.16 -1.89 2.63
C LYS A 186 -24.80 -1.14 3.91
N VAL A 187 -23.52 -0.84 4.16
CA VAL A 187 -23.12 -0.03 5.31
C VAL A 187 -23.78 1.34 5.18
N ASN A 188 -24.48 1.78 6.23
CA ASN A 188 -25.14 3.08 6.25
C ASN A 188 -24.10 4.19 6.13
N ASP A 189 -24.42 5.21 5.33
CA ASP A 189 -23.66 6.44 5.33
C ASP A 189 -23.88 7.11 6.69
N GLN A 190 -22.79 7.46 7.38
CA GLN A 190 -22.84 8.23 8.63
C GLN A 190 -22.95 9.73 8.32
#